data_AF-A0A3A4QM67-F1
#
_entry.id   AF-A0A3A4QM67-F1
#
_cell.length_a   1.000
_cell.length_b   1.000
_cell.length_c   1.000
_cell.angle_alpha   90.00
_cell.angle_beta   90.00
_cell.angle_gamma   90.00
#
_symmetry.space_group_name_H-M   'P 1'
#
loop_
_entity.id
_entity.type
_entity.pdbx_description
1 polymer ?
#
loop_
_entity_poly.entity_id
_entity_poly.type
_entity_poly.pdbx_seq_one_letter_code
_entity_poly.pdbx_strand_id
1 'polypeptide(L)'
;IRSGTVDELLTQIVSSTFIAGELTSGDRKRLSKNKKVLLASPVNCVRRPSVLAELAWARWQADQVDDAAALAPIYLHVAGTPIT
;
A
#
# COMPACT_ATOMS: atom_id res chain seq x y z
N ILE A 1 3.12 -5.84 8.60
CA ILE A 1 3.38 -5.03 7.38
C ILE A 1 4.90 -4.89 7.22
N ARG A 2 5.46 -5.05 6.01
CA ARG A 2 6.92 -5.06 5.75
C ARG A 2 7.34 -3.86 4.90
N SER A 3 8.54 -3.32 5.14
CA SER A 3 9.21 -2.43 4.17
C SER A 3 9.75 -3.26 3.02
N GLY A 4 9.76 -2.72 1.80
CA GLY A 4 10.24 -3.43 0.62
C GLY A 4 10.32 -2.53 -0.61
N THR A 5 10.99 -3.01 -1.65
CA THR A 5 11.13 -2.28 -2.92
C THR A 5 9.96 -2.55 -3.87
N VAL A 6 9.82 -1.73 -4.91
CA VAL A 6 8.82 -1.95 -5.96
C VAL A 6 9.04 -3.28 -6.69
N ASP A 7 10.28 -3.73 -6.87
CA ASP A 7 10.55 -5.03 -7.51
C ASP A 7 10.11 -6.19 -6.61
N GLU A 8 10.34 -6.09 -5.30
CA GLU A 8 9.84 -7.06 -4.33
C GLU A 8 8.32 -7.08 -4.22
N LEU A 9 7.65 -5.94 -4.43
CA LEU A 9 6.19 -5.90 -4.53
C LEU A 9 5.72 -6.62 -5.80
N LEU A 10 6.37 -6.38 -6.93
CA LEU A 10 6.00 -6.98 -8.21
C LEU A 10 6.07 -8.51 -8.20
N THR A 11 7.00 -9.11 -7.46
CA THR A 11 7.10 -10.58 -7.32
C THR A 11 5.95 -11.19 -6.52
N GLN A 12 5.25 -10.40 -5.70
CA GLN A 12 4.12 -10.86 -4.88
C GLN A 12 2.76 -10.74 -5.59
N ILE A 13 2.69 -10.02 -6.71
CA ILE A 13 1.43 -9.81 -7.44
C ILE A 13 1.12 -11.05 -8.28
N VAL A 14 0.35 -11.96 -7.68
CA VAL A 14 -0.05 -13.23 -8.30
C VAL A 14 -1.33 -13.11 -9.14
N SER A 15 -2.21 -12.16 -8.84
CA SER A 15 -3.50 -11.92 -9.50
C SER A 15 -3.68 -10.46 -9.90
N SER A 16 -4.75 -10.16 -10.67
CA SER A 16 -5.12 -8.78 -10.98
C SER A 16 -5.24 -7.97 -9.69
N THR A 17 -4.47 -6.88 -9.59
CA THR A 17 -4.28 -6.11 -8.36
C THR A 17 -4.39 -4.63 -8.67
N PHE A 18 -5.30 -3.95 -7.97
CA PHE A 18 -5.47 -2.51 -8.03
C PHE A 18 -4.51 -1.82 -7.05
N ILE A 19 -3.70 -0.89 -7.53
CA ILE A 19 -2.69 -0.19 -6.72
C ILE A 19 -3.02 1.31 -6.67
N ALA A 20 -3.22 1.80 -5.45
CA ALA A 20 -3.38 3.21 -5.11
C ALA A 20 -2.30 3.64 -4.12
N GLY A 21 -1.95 4.93 -4.13
CA GLY A 21 -1.01 5.52 -3.19
C GLY A 21 -0.03 6.50 -3.83
N GLU A 22 0.84 7.04 -2.99
CA GLU A 22 1.92 7.95 -3.38
C GLU A 22 3.04 7.13 -4.03
N LEU A 23 3.09 7.16 -5.36
CA LEU A 23 4.13 6.50 -6.15
C LEU A 23 4.91 7.56 -6.92
N THR A 24 6.23 7.41 -6.96
CA THR A 24 7.06 8.25 -7.84
C THR A 24 6.73 7.96 -9.30
N SER A 25 7.08 8.88 -10.21
CA SER A 25 6.92 8.65 -11.65
C SER A 25 7.71 7.42 -12.13
N GLY A 26 8.89 7.18 -11.56
CA GLY A 26 9.71 6.01 -11.82
C GLY A 26 9.04 4.71 -11.38
N ASP A 27 8.48 4.68 -10.16
CA ASP A 27 7.77 3.52 -9.63
C ASP A 27 6.51 3.22 -10.43
N ARG A 28 5.75 4.26 -10.78
CA ARG A 28 4.55 4.12 -11.60
C ARG A 28 4.87 3.54 -12.98
N LYS A 29 5.96 3.98 -13.62
CA LYS A 29 6.45 3.44 -14.90
C LYS A 29 6.92 1.98 -14.77
N ARG A 30 7.49 1.58 -13.64
CA ARG A 30 7.91 0.19 -13.39
C ARG A 30 6.69 -0.71 -13.19
N LEU A 31 5.77 -0.29 -12.33
CA LEU A 31 4.53 -1.01 -12.02
C LEU A 31 3.65 -1.19 -13.26
N SER A 32 3.54 -0.18 -14.12
CA SER A 32 2.72 -0.23 -15.34
C SER A 32 3.18 -1.28 -16.36
N LYS A 33 4.39 -1.83 -16.23
CA LYS A 33 4.89 -2.89 -17.12
C LYS A 33 4.27 -4.26 -16.80
N ASN A 34 3.75 -4.44 -15.59
CA ASN A 34 3.11 -5.69 -15.19
C ASN A 34 1.61 -5.67 -15.57
N LYS A 35 1.19 -6.58 -16.46
CA LYS A 35 -0.19 -6.66 -16.95
C LYS A 35 -1.24 -6.96 -15.86
N LYS A 36 -0.82 -7.49 -14.70
CA LYS A 36 -1.70 -7.75 -13.56
C LYS A 36 -1.93 -6.50 -12.70
N VAL A 37 -1.21 -5.41 -12.97
CA VAL A 37 -1.31 -4.18 -12.19
C VAL A 37 -2.30 -3.21 -12.84
N LEU A 38 -3.28 -2.79 -12.07
CA LEU A 38 -4.20 -1.71 -12.40
C LEU A 38 -3.83 -0.49 -11.54
N LEU A 39 -3.21 0.52 -12.15
CA LEU A 39 -2.82 1.73 -11.44
C LEU A 39 -4.01 2.67 -11.29
N ALA A 40 -4.27 3.11 -10.06
CA ALA A 40 -5.27 4.11 -9.76
C ALA A 40 -5.00 5.45 -10.48
N SER A 41 -6.07 6.19 -10.78
CA SER A 41 -5.97 7.59 -11.14
C SER A 41 -5.50 8.41 -9.93
N PRO A 42 -4.83 9.56 -10.13
CA PRO A 42 -4.29 10.36 -9.03
C PRO A 42 -5.32 10.74 -7.96
N VAL A 43 -6.58 11.02 -8.36
CA VAL A 43 -7.66 11.37 -7.43
C VAL A 43 -8.00 10.23 -6.46
N ASN A 44 -7.76 8.99 -6.86
CA ASN A 44 -7.98 7.78 -6.06
C ASN A 44 -6.75 7.39 -5.21
N CYS A 45 -5.62 8.09 -5.36
CA CYS A 45 -4.42 7.86 -4.55
C CYS A 45 -4.42 8.68 -3.24
N VAL A 46 -5.39 9.58 -3.05
CA VAL A 46 -5.47 10.42 -1.85
C VAL A 46 -5.84 9.55 -0.65
N ARG A 47 -5.08 9.67 0.45
CA ARG A 47 -5.36 8.96 1.71
C ARG A 47 -6.64 9.52 2.34
N ARG A 48 -7.75 8.80 2.20
CA ARG A 48 -9.07 9.17 2.75
C ARG A 48 -9.50 8.15 3.79
N PRO A 49 -9.80 8.56 5.04
CA PRO A 49 -10.25 7.62 6.08
C PRO A 49 -11.48 6.82 5.68
N SER A 50 -12.41 7.42 4.93
CA SER A 50 -13.61 6.74 4.44
C SER A 50 -13.32 5.55 3.52
N VAL A 51 -12.25 5.62 2.71
CA VAL A 51 -11.84 4.52 1.83
C VAL A 51 -11.27 3.36 2.65
N LEU A 52 -10.48 3.66 3.68
CA LEU A 52 -9.98 2.63 4.60
C LEU A 52 -11.12 1.96 5.38
N ALA A 53 -12.11 2.74 5.82
CA ALA A 53 -13.29 2.21 6.50
C ALA A 53 -14.09 1.26 5.60
N GLU A 54 -14.28 1.61 4.32
CA GLU A 54 -14.95 0.75 3.33
C GLU A 54 -14.20 -0.58 3.12
N LEU A 55 -12.87 -0.54 2.99
CA LEU A 55 -12.04 -1.75 2.87
C LEU A 55 -12.10 -2.62 4.13
N ALA A 56 -12.10 -1.99 5.31
CA ALA A 56 -12.20 -2.69 6.59
C ALA A 56 -13.59 -3.29 6.83
N TRP A 57 -14.65 -2.68 6.28
CA TRP A 57 -16.03 -3.13 6.44
C TRP A 57 -16.22 -4.57 5.95
N ALA A 58 -15.71 -4.89 4.76
CA ALA A 58 -15.80 -6.24 4.21
C ALA A 58 -15.09 -7.29 5.10
N ARG A 59 -13.94 -6.93 5.69
CA ARG A 59 -13.20 -7.79 6.62
C ARG A 59 -13.96 -7.98 7.92
N TRP A 60 -14.52 -6.91 8.48
CA TRP A 60 -15.30 -6.96 9.71
C TRP A 60 -16.53 -7.85 9.57
N GLN A 61 -17.25 -7.76 8.44
CA GLN A 61 -18.39 -8.66 8.15
C GLN A 61 -17.97 -10.14 8.03
N ALA A 62 -16.71 -10.41 7.69
CA ALA A 62 -16.14 -11.76 7.59
C ALA A 62 -15.46 -12.23 8.89
N ASP A 63 -15.65 -11.51 10.01
CA ASP A 63 -15.01 -11.76 11.30
C ASP A 63 -13.46 -11.74 11.26
N GLN A 64 -12.89 -11.02 10.28
CA GLN A 64 -11.45 -10.88 10.08
C GLN A 64 -10.93 -9.62 10.81
N VAL A 65 -11.06 -9.63 12.13
CA VAL A 65 -10.73 -8.51 13.02
C VAL A 65 -9.34 -8.70 13.63
N ASP A 66 -8.56 -7.62 13.68
CA ASP A 66 -7.23 -7.60 14.31
C ASP A 66 -7.34 -7.15 15.79
N ASP A 67 -6.42 -7.59 16.66
CA ASP A 67 -6.32 -7.09 18.04
C ASP A 67 -5.86 -5.64 18.05
N ALA A 68 -6.70 -4.74 18.55
CA ALA A 68 -6.42 -3.30 18.61
C ALA A 68 -5.20 -2.98 19.48
N ALA A 69 -4.94 -3.75 20.55
CA ALA A 69 -3.80 -3.52 21.43
C ALA A 69 -2.46 -3.92 20.76
N ALA A 70 -2.51 -4.77 19.74
CA ALA A 70 -1.33 -5.19 18.98
C ALA A 70 -0.95 -4.21 17.85
N LEU A 71 -1.78 -3.20 17.56
CA LEU A 71 -1.50 -2.22 16.53
C LEU A 71 -0.41 -1.24 16.99
N ALA A 72 0.64 -1.12 16.18
CA ALA A 72 1.75 -0.18 16.41
C ALA A 72 2.03 0.65 15.15
N PRO A 73 2.43 1.93 15.29
CA PRO A 73 2.94 2.72 14.17
C PRO A 73 4.16 2.08 13.51
N ILE A 74 4.30 2.26 12.20
CA ILE A 74 5.50 1.84 11.46
C ILE A 74 6.50 2.99 11.46
N TYR A 75 7.63 2.80 12.13
CA TYR A 75 8.75 3.72 12.07
C TYR A 75 9.70 3.32 10.94
N LEU A 76 9.76 4.13 9.88
CA LEU A 76 10.67 3.93 8.77
C LEU A 76 11.94 4.76 8.99
N HIS A 77 13.08 4.10 9.22
CA HIS A 77 14.38 4.77 9.23
C HIS A 77 14.81 5.07 7.80
N VAL A 78 14.83 6.35 7.43
CA VAL A 78 15.41 6.79 6.16
C VAL A 78 16.90 7.01 6.40
N ALA A 79 17.76 6.15 5.85
CA ALA A 79 19.20 6.34 5.93
C ALA A 79 19.59 7.63 5.19
N GLY A 80 20.08 8.64 5.91
CA GLY A 80 20.64 9.86 5.29
C GLY A 80 20.36 11.19 5.97
N THR A 81 19.50 11.27 7.00
CA THR A 81 19.29 12.53 7.72
C THR A 81 20.05 12.49 9.06
N PRO A 82 21.14 13.26 9.22
CA PRO A 82 21.69 13.51 10.55
C PRO A 82 20.60 14.20 11.37
N ILE A 83 20.18 13.57 12.46
CA ILE A 83 19.45 14.24 13.53
C ILE A 83 20.50 14.93 14.42
N THR A 84 20.96 16.09 13.96
CA THR A 84 21.75 17.05 14.75
C THR A 84 21.20 18.44 14.50
#